data_AF-A0A3B9YQE2-F1
#
_entry.id   AF-A0A3B9YQE2-F1
#
_cell.length_a   1.000
_cell.length_b   1.000
_cell.length_c   1.000
_cell.angle_alpha   90.00
_cell.angle_beta   90.00
_cell.angle_gamma   90.00
#
_symmetry.space_group_name_H-M   'P 1'
#
loop_
_entity.id
_entity.type
_entity.pdbx_description
1 polymer ?
#
loop_
_entity_poly.entity_id
_entity_poly.type
_entity_poly.pdbx_seq_one_letter_code
_entity_poly.pdbx_strand_id
1 'polypeptide(L)'
;YAHTTLLTGPGGEALSKRIGSLSMRDLRAEGIEPMAVLSLLSKLGTSDAVVPRLRMEDLVAEFDLGHMGRAPAQFDLADLKTLNHKIYHITPYADVAERLKGMGVGGAEAFWLAVRDNLQTLAEAREWWQVVTGPVTPGEGAD
;
A
#
# COMPACT_ATOMS: atom_id res chain seq x y z
N TYR A 1 -8.94 20.41 24.67
CA TYR A 1 -9.69 19.24 24.17
C TYR A 1 -9.66 19.28 22.64
N ALA A 2 -9.65 18.12 21.98
CA ALA A 2 -9.71 18.02 20.52
C ALA A 2 -10.72 16.93 20.15
N HIS A 3 -11.57 17.20 19.16
CA HIS A 3 -12.54 16.23 18.63
C HIS A 3 -12.16 15.95 17.19
N THR A 4 -11.98 14.68 16.85
CA THR A 4 -11.75 14.25 15.46
C THR A 4 -13.09 14.12 14.74
N THR A 5 -13.12 14.44 13.45
CA THR A 5 -14.32 14.24 12.63
C THR A 5 -14.56 12.76 12.38
N LEU A 6 -15.82 12.39 12.12
CA LEU A 6 -16.12 11.03 11.65
C LEU A 6 -15.58 10.87 10.23
N LEU A 7 -15.00 9.71 9.96
CA LEU A 7 -14.58 9.36 8.61
C LEU A 7 -15.79 9.10 7.72
N THR A 8 -15.74 9.64 6.51
CA THR A 8 -16.72 9.39 5.45
C THR A 8 -16.06 8.68 4.27
N GLY A 9 -16.85 7.96 3.49
CA GLY A 9 -16.42 7.47 2.19
C GLY A 9 -16.39 8.59 1.13
N PRO A 10 -16.00 8.28 -0.11
CA PRO A 10 -15.78 9.28 -1.13
C PRO A 10 -16.99 10.12 -1.55
N GLY A 11 -18.19 9.57 -1.37
CA GLY A 11 -19.46 10.26 -1.61
C GLY A 11 -20.01 10.99 -0.38
N GLY A 12 -19.24 11.08 0.72
CA GLY A 12 -19.69 11.66 1.99
C GLY A 12 -20.58 10.72 2.82
N GLU A 13 -20.77 9.48 2.37
CA GLU A 13 -21.49 8.46 3.14
C GLU A 13 -20.72 8.09 4.40
N ALA A 14 -21.43 7.77 5.48
CA ALA A 14 -20.80 7.31 6.71
C ALA A 14 -20.04 6.01 6.44
N LEU A 15 -18.79 5.94 6.90
CA LEU A 15 -18.01 4.72 6.81
C LEU A 15 -18.71 3.62 7.63
N SER A 16 -19.19 2.58 6.97
CA SER A 16 -19.92 1.48 7.63
C SER A 16 -19.38 0.13 7.17
N LYS A 17 -19.56 -0.90 8.00
CA LYS A 17 -19.18 -2.29 7.66
C LYS A 17 -19.83 -2.81 6.36
N ARG A 18 -20.90 -2.15 5.88
CA ARG A 18 -21.62 -2.51 4.66
C ARG A 18 -20.97 -1.97 3.39
N ILE A 19 -20.10 -0.97 3.53
CA ILE A 19 -19.17 -0.57 2.49
C ILE A 19 -18.03 -1.59 2.59
N GLY A 20 -18.21 -2.73 1.92
CA GLY A 20 -17.37 -3.91 2.06
C GLY A 20 -15.89 -3.57 1.92
N SER A 21 -15.05 -4.20 2.75
CA SER A 21 -13.57 -4.15 2.86
C SER A 21 -12.91 -3.36 4.01
N LEU A 22 -13.66 -2.84 4.98
CA LEU A 22 -13.08 -1.90 5.96
C LEU A 22 -12.73 -2.47 7.34
N SER A 23 -12.58 -3.79 7.49
CA SER A 23 -11.91 -4.31 8.68
C SER A 23 -10.40 -4.40 8.44
N MET A 24 -9.59 -4.15 9.49
CA MET A 24 -8.14 -4.35 9.43
C MET A 24 -7.76 -5.80 9.04
N ARG A 25 -8.65 -6.77 9.30
CA ARG A 25 -8.46 -8.16 8.87
C ARG A 25 -8.60 -8.29 7.35
N ASP A 26 -9.58 -7.61 6.76
CA ASP A 26 -9.84 -7.67 5.31
C ASP A 26 -8.74 -6.95 4.55
N LEU A 27 -8.32 -5.76 4.99
CA LEU A 27 -7.19 -5.03 4.39
C LEU A 27 -5.90 -5.87 4.40
N ARG A 28 -5.64 -6.57 5.50
CA ARG A 28 -4.50 -7.49 5.59
C ARG A 28 -4.65 -8.69 4.64
N ALA A 29 -5.86 -9.23 4.51
CA ALA A 29 -6.14 -10.33 3.59
C ALA A 29 -6.01 -9.90 2.12
N GLU A 30 -6.33 -8.64 1.80
CA GLU A 30 -6.10 -8.00 0.50
C GLU A 30 -4.62 -7.65 0.23
N GLY A 31 -3.71 -7.89 1.18
CA GLY A 31 -2.28 -7.60 0.97
C GLY A 31 -1.90 -6.12 1.08
N ILE A 32 -2.72 -5.33 1.78
CA ILE A 32 -2.35 -3.95 2.13
C ILE A 32 -1.29 -3.96 3.23
N GLU A 33 -0.18 -3.27 2.99
CA GLU A 33 0.91 -3.11 3.92
C GLU A 33 0.47 -2.22 5.10
N PRO A 34 0.85 -2.57 6.35
CA PRO A 34 0.51 -1.78 7.53
C PRO A 34 0.94 -0.31 7.40
N MET A 35 2.12 -0.08 6.82
CA MET A 35 2.64 1.27 6.64
C MET A 35 1.91 2.08 5.57
N ALA A 36 1.25 1.45 4.59
CA ALA A 36 0.34 2.16 3.69
C ALA A 36 -0.86 2.71 4.46
N VAL A 37 -1.48 1.87 5.31
CA VAL A 37 -2.60 2.29 6.17
C VAL A 37 -2.18 3.44 7.09
N LEU A 38 -1.04 3.30 7.77
CA LEU A 38 -0.55 4.30 8.71
C LEU A 38 -0.17 5.62 8.01
N SER A 39 0.48 5.54 6.85
CA SER A 39 0.83 6.72 6.06
C SER A 39 -0.42 7.50 5.64
N LEU A 40 -1.48 6.82 5.21
CA LEU A 40 -2.77 7.46 4.89
C LEU A 40 -3.42 8.06 6.13
N LEU A 41 -3.62 7.25 7.18
CA LEU A 41 -4.37 7.67 8.37
C LEU A 41 -3.69 8.78 9.15
N SER A 42 -2.35 8.84 9.15
CA SER A 42 -1.60 9.89 9.85
C SER A 42 -1.86 11.30 9.30
N LYS A 43 -2.21 11.41 8.01
CA LYS A 43 -2.46 12.68 7.32
C LYS A 43 -3.94 12.93 7.06
N LEU A 44 -4.79 11.96 7.38
CA LEU A 44 -6.22 12.04 7.13
C LEU A 44 -6.86 13.16 7.97
N GLY A 45 -7.48 14.14 7.29
CA GLY A 45 -8.06 15.32 7.93
C GLY A 45 -7.05 16.46 8.22
N THR A 46 -5.80 16.32 7.77
CA THR A 46 -4.81 17.41 7.78
C THR A 46 -4.70 18.06 6.40
N SER A 47 -4.05 19.22 6.32
CA SER A 47 -3.66 19.82 5.02
C SER A 47 -2.38 19.24 4.43
N ASP A 48 -1.72 18.29 5.11
CA ASP A 48 -0.47 17.72 4.65
C ASP A 48 -0.69 16.75 3.48
N ALA A 49 0.31 16.67 2.61
CA ALA A 49 0.33 15.66 1.56
C ALA A 49 0.47 14.25 2.15
N VAL A 50 -0.32 13.30 1.62
CA VAL A 50 -0.16 11.87 1.93
C VAL A 50 1.06 11.34 1.16
N VAL A 51 2.10 10.95 1.88
CA VAL A 51 3.36 10.42 1.33
C VAL A 51 3.63 9.04 1.96
N PRO A 52 4.08 8.03 1.19
CA PRO A 52 4.42 6.73 1.74
C PRO A 52 5.62 6.84 2.69
N ARG A 53 5.46 6.34 3.91
CA ARG A 53 6.54 6.15 4.89
C ARG A 53 6.72 4.67 5.17
N LEU A 54 7.97 4.26 5.43
CA LEU A 54 8.28 2.88 5.80
C LEU A 54 8.44 2.68 7.31
N ARG A 55 8.52 3.79 8.06
CA ARG A 55 8.81 3.78 9.48
C ARG A 55 7.83 4.66 10.26
N MET A 56 7.45 4.20 11.44
CA MET A 56 6.51 4.92 12.31
C MET A 56 7.14 6.21 12.84
N GLU A 57 8.46 6.21 13.07
CA GLU A 57 9.21 7.34 13.59
C GLU A 57 9.11 8.56 12.67
N ASP A 58 9.11 8.33 11.35
CA ASP A 58 8.94 9.38 10.34
C ASP A 58 7.53 10.01 10.45
N LEU A 59 6.49 9.18 10.65
CA LEU A 59 5.12 9.67 10.84
C LEU A 59 4.96 10.47 12.13
N VAL A 60 5.60 10.03 13.22
CA VAL A 60 5.58 10.73 14.51
C VAL A 60 6.27 12.08 14.40
N ALA A 61 7.41 12.15 13.71
CA ALA A 61 8.14 13.40 13.51
C ALA A 61 7.37 14.41 12.65
N GLU A 62 6.52 13.92 11.74
CA GLU A 62 5.72 14.74 10.82
C GLU A 62 4.32 15.09 11.35
N PHE A 63 3.92 14.59 12.51
CA PHE A 63 2.57 14.78 13.02
C PHE A 63 2.42 16.09 13.78
N ASP A 64 1.57 16.99 13.28
CA ASP A 64 1.26 18.27 13.93
C ASP A 64 -0.26 18.51 14.00
N LEU A 65 -0.78 18.67 15.23
CA LEU A 65 -2.19 18.99 15.47
C LEU A 65 -2.59 20.36 14.91
N GLY A 66 -1.64 21.29 14.70
CA GLY A 66 -1.88 22.59 14.10
C GLY A 66 -2.35 22.51 12.64
N HIS A 67 -2.05 21.41 11.94
CA HIS A 67 -2.45 21.18 10.55
C HIS A 67 -3.80 20.47 10.40
N MET A 68 -4.43 20.07 11.52
CA MET A 68 -5.74 19.42 11.47
C MET A 68 -6.84 20.39 11.07
N GLY A 69 -7.54 20.06 9.99
CA GLY A 69 -8.68 20.80 9.49
C GLY A 69 -9.98 20.49 10.23
N ARG A 70 -11.03 21.28 9.94
CA ARG A 70 -12.40 21.06 10.45
C ARG A 70 -13.29 20.25 9.51
N ALA A 71 -12.85 20.05 8.26
CA ALA A 71 -13.63 19.31 7.27
C ALA A 71 -13.72 17.82 7.65
N PRO A 72 -14.81 17.13 7.27
CA PRO A 72 -14.87 15.67 7.36
C PRO A 72 -13.70 15.05 6.61
N ALA A 73 -13.04 14.07 7.22
CA ALA A 73 -11.94 13.40 6.57
C ALA A 73 -12.47 12.23 5.74
N GLN A 74 -12.14 12.24 4.45
CA GLN A 74 -12.62 11.27 3.49
C GLN A 74 -11.62 10.12 3.35
N PHE A 75 -12.07 8.91 3.63
CA PHE A 75 -11.30 7.71 3.36
C PHE A 75 -11.71 7.14 2.00
N ASP A 76 -10.73 6.94 1.12
CA ASP A 76 -10.90 6.24 -0.15
C ASP A 76 -9.99 5.00 -0.19
N LEU A 77 -10.58 3.85 -0.49
CA LEU A 77 -9.84 2.60 -0.65
C LEU A 77 -8.93 2.64 -1.89
N ALA A 78 -9.30 3.36 -2.95
CA ALA A 78 -8.47 3.51 -4.14
C ALA A 78 -7.19 4.30 -3.84
N ASP A 79 -7.27 5.34 -3.01
CA ASP A 79 -6.12 6.09 -2.53
C ASP A 79 -5.21 5.20 -1.68
N LEU A 80 -5.79 4.38 -0.80
CA LEU A 80 -5.03 3.42 -0.01
C LEU A 80 -4.29 2.39 -0.90
N LYS A 81 -4.94 1.86 -1.93
CA LYS A 81 -4.32 0.91 -2.89
C LYS A 81 -3.19 1.57 -3.67
N THR A 82 -3.39 2.81 -4.12
CA THR A 82 -2.35 3.61 -4.78
C THR A 82 -1.16 3.85 -3.85
N LEU A 83 -1.41 4.15 -2.58
CA LEU A 83 -0.36 4.32 -1.59
C LEU A 83 0.37 3.01 -1.28
N ASN A 84 -0.35 1.88 -1.26
CA ASN A 84 0.23 0.55 -1.10
C ASN A 84 1.23 0.22 -2.21
N HIS A 85 0.86 0.48 -3.47
CA HIS A 85 1.75 0.34 -4.62
C HIS A 85 3.01 1.18 -4.45
N LYS A 86 2.86 2.46 -4.07
CA LYS A 86 4.00 3.38 -3.85
C LYS A 86 4.92 2.97 -2.70
N ILE A 87 4.41 2.26 -1.68
CA ILE A 87 5.26 1.72 -0.60
C ILE A 87 6.32 0.79 -1.19
N TYR A 88 5.94 -0.13 -2.09
CA TYR A 88 6.89 -1.09 -2.67
C TYR A 88 8.01 -0.42 -3.47
N HIS A 89 7.74 0.73 -4.10
CA HIS A 89 8.74 1.49 -4.89
C HIS A 89 9.91 1.94 -4.02
N ILE A 90 9.67 2.21 -2.74
CA ILE A 90 10.67 2.70 -1.80
C ILE A 90 11.18 1.63 -0.83
N THR A 91 10.48 0.49 -0.73
CA THR A 91 10.86 -0.61 0.16
C THR A 91 12.18 -1.27 -0.27
N PRO A 92 13.20 -1.30 0.63
CA PRO A 92 14.42 -2.06 0.43
C PRO A 92 14.18 -3.56 0.32
N TYR A 93 15.01 -4.27 -0.44
CA TYR A 93 14.91 -5.74 -0.55
C TYR A 93 15.02 -6.44 0.81
N ALA A 94 15.89 -5.94 1.70
CA ALA A 94 16.09 -6.53 3.02
C ALA A 94 14.80 -6.66 3.84
N ASP A 95 13.85 -5.73 3.67
CA ASP A 95 12.59 -5.69 4.42
C ASP A 95 11.55 -6.71 3.90
N VAL A 96 11.74 -7.20 2.66
CA VAL A 96 10.84 -8.17 2.01
C VAL A 96 11.47 -9.53 1.76
N ALA A 97 12.79 -9.67 1.93
CA ALA A 97 13.56 -10.86 1.56
C ALA A 97 12.97 -12.17 2.13
N GLU A 98 12.67 -12.21 3.43
CA GLU A 98 12.10 -13.41 4.06
C GLU A 98 10.66 -13.70 3.59
N ARG A 99 9.86 -12.66 3.33
CA ARG A 99 8.49 -12.82 2.79
C ARG A 99 8.53 -13.37 1.36
N LEU A 100 9.41 -12.82 0.50
CA LEU A 100 9.64 -13.30 -0.86
C LEU A 100 10.10 -14.77 -0.88
N LYS A 101 11.08 -15.10 -0.04
CA LYS A 101 11.56 -16.48 0.13
C LYS A 101 10.45 -17.42 0.57
N GLY A 102 9.61 -17.01 1.53
CA GLY A 102 8.46 -17.79 1.98
C GLY A 102 7.40 -18.05 0.89
N MET A 103 7.35 -17.20 -0.14
CA MET A 103 6.47 -17.38 -1.31
C MET A 103 7.12 -18.19 -2.45
N GLY A 104 8.35 -18.67 -2.27
CA GLY A 104 9.10 -19.39 -3.31
C GLY A 104 9.64 -18.48 -4.42
N VAL A 105 9.73 -17.18 -4.16
CA VAL A 105 10.31 -16.22 -5.11
C VAL A 105 11.83 -16.21 -4.95
N GLY A 106 12.53 -16.60 -6.02
CA GLY A 106 13.98 -16.49 -6.13
C GLY A 106 14.42 -15.14 -6.72
N GLY A 107 15.72 -14.98 -6.99
CA GLY A 107 16.24 -13.82 -7.72
C GLY A 107 16.76 -12.64 -6.87
N ALA A 108 16.64 -12.75 -5.55
CA ALA A 108 17.23 -11.82 -4.58
C ALA A 108 16.88 -10.34 -4.85
N GLU A 109 17.79 -9.42 -4.54
CA GLU A 109 17.59 -7.98 -4.69
C GLU A 109 17.39 -7.55 -6.15
N ALA A 110 18.09 -8.18 -7.09
CA ALA A 110 17.99 -7.83 -8.51
C ALA A 110 16.56 -8.06 -9.05
N PHE A 111 15.94 -9.18 -8.70
CA PHE A 111 14.54 -9.43 -9.04
C PHE A 111 13.62 -8.40 -8.39
N TRP A 112 13.78 -8.13 -7.10
CA TRP A 112 12.95 -7.17 -6.38
C TRP A 112 12.97 -5.80 -7.03
N LEU A 113 14.15 -5.26 -7.32
CA LEU A 113 14.32 -3.95 -7.95
C LEU A 113 13.70 -3.90 -9.36
N ALA A 114 13.65 -5.02 -10.08
CA ALA A 114 13.05 -5.07 -11.40
C ALA A 114 11.51 -5.08 -11.39
N VAL A 115 10.89 -5.65 -10.34
CA VAL A 115 9.43 -5.88 -10.33
C VAL A 115 8.65 -4.97 -9.37
N ARG A 116 9.27 -4.45 -8.31
CA ARG A 116 8.56 -3.76 -7.20
C ARG A 116 7.69 -2.59 -7.66
N ASP A 117 8.09 -1.91 -8.74
CA ASP A 117 7.36 -0.76 -9.28
C ASP A 117 6.05 -1.17 -9.99
N ASN A 118 5.83 -2.46 -10.22
CA ASN A 118 4.64 -3.02 -10.86
C ASN A 118 3.67 -3.70 -9.89
N LEU A 119 4.00 -3.81 -8.59
CA LEU A 119 3.25 -4.63 -7.64
C LEU A 119 2.14 -3.86 -6.93
N GLN A 120 0.88 -4.27 -7.06
CA GLN A 120 -0.19 -3.76 -6.18
C GLN A 120 -0.19 -4.45 -4.82
N THR A 121 0.24 -5.71 -4.77
CA THR A 121 0.41 -6.49 -3.54
C THR A 121 1.70 -7.31 -3.61
N LEU A 122 2.30 -7.65 -2.47
CA LEU A 122 3.52 -8.47 -2.46
C LEU A 122 3.29 -9.88 -3.05
N ALA A 123 2.05 -10.39 -3.03
CA ALA A 123 1.72 -11.70 -3.58
C ALA A 123 1.96 -11.78 -5.10
N GLU A 124 1.78 -10.68 -5.82
CA GLU A 124 2.03 -10.58 -7.27
C GLU A 124 3.50 -10.84 -7.63
N ALA A 125 4.43 -10.68 -6.68
CA ALA A 125 5.83 -11.03 -6.91
C ALA A 125 6.01 -12.50 -7.33
N ARG A 126 5.11 -13.39 -6.90
CA ARG A 126 5.12 -14.80 -7.32
C ARG A 126 4.75 -14.97 -8.80
N GLU A 127 3.76 -14.22 -9.26
CA GLU A 127 3.33 -14.25 -10.66
C GLU A 127 4.42 -13.68 -11.54
N TRP A 128 5.02 -12.55 -11.15
CA TRP A 128 6.19 -11.99 -11.82
C TRP A 128 7.39 -12.94 -11.83
N TRP A 129 7.61 -13.68 -10.75
CA TRP A 129 8.68 -14.68 -10.72
C TRP A 129 8.47 -15.78 -11.76
N GLN A 130 7.22 -16.23 -11.95
CA GLN A 130 6.88 -17.20 -12.99
C GLN A 130 7.04 -16.61 -14.40
N VAL A 131 6.74 -15.34 -14.61
CA VAL A 131 6.97 -14.67 -15.90
C VAL A 131 8.46 -14.58 -16.23
N VAL A 132 9.30 -14.26 -15.23
CA VAL A 132 10.75 -14.09 -15.43
C VAL A 132 11.48 -15.43 -15.56
N THR A 133 11.03 -16.49 -14.89
CA THR A 133 11.73 -17.79 -14.86
C THR A 133 11.04 -18.91 -15.63
N GLY A 134 9.80 -18.68 -16.06
CA GLY A 134 9.02 -19.64 -16.80
C GLY A 134 9.55 -19.85 -18.22
N PRO A 135 9.11 -20.95 -18.87
CA PRO A 135 9.44 -21.19 -20.27
C PRO A 135 8.86 -20.06 -21.13
N VAL A 136 9.73 -19.39 -21.90
CA VAL A 136 9.30 -18.46 -22.93
C VAL A 136 8.87 -19.29 -24.13
N THR A 137 7.56 -19.40 -24.37
CA THR A 137 7.07 -19.91 -25.65
C THR A 137 7.34 -18.82 -26.69
N PRO A 138 8.25 -19.03 -27.67
CA PRO A 138 8.43 -18.06 -28.73
C PRO A 138 7.09 -17.89 -29.43
N GLY A 139 6.59 -16.66 -29.53
CA GLY A 139 5.46 -16.40 -30.42
C GLY A 139 5.90 -16.78 -31.83
N GLU A 140 5.13 -17.66 -32.49
CA GLU A 140 5.30 -17.90 -33.91
C GLU A 140 5.14 -16.54 -34.59
N GLY A 141 6.25 -15.95 -35.01
CA GLY A 141 6.25 -14.74 -35.80
C GLY A 141 5.42 -15.04 -37.04
N ALA A 142 4.31 -14.33 -37.20
CA ALA A 142 3.64 -14.26 -38.47
C ALA A 142 4.60 -13.58 -39.45
N ASP A 143 5.14 -14.37 -40.37
CA ASP A 143 5.73 -13.90 -41.64
C ASP A 143 4.70 -13.09 -42.46
#